data_AF-A0A1F4F1E5-F1
#
_entry.id   AF-A0A1F4F1E5-F1
#
_cell.length_a   1.000
_cell.length_b   1.000
_cell.length_c   1.000
_cell.angle_alpha   90.00
_cell.angle_beta   90.00
_cell.angle_gamma   90.00
#
_symmetry.space_group_name_H-M   'P 1'
#
loop_
_entity.id
_entity.type
_entity.pdbx_description
1 polymer ?
#
loop_
_entity_poly.entity_id
_entity_poly.type
_entity_poly.pdbx_seq_one_letter_code
_entity_poly.pdbx_strand_id
1 'polypeptide(L)'
;MGALVILRYPAFFGRSPVDHTYVMCGTGRRAWSCWGGKTGGTPLRMGSGSTRQANAIAGLDERAGITCYGVNGVCHQAANRVAFPARILALGARGYGLSEALFGPYGRERGPFGLCKAPFEQHAGVTGDLDECAEPTEPAGVRDPAAAATRGPTGPERIYLDRVLEIYGRVSGRVRFGEALSAAELEEFDVALFLNKVQFNLGGERQGMLEGIYRDFDRERIRLEGAFANHEIGPSAFATEFNHRAAHFQEKIAGSLSAAQHEALLDLKPGEFGALLDPDFVEQVYKRT
;
A
#
# COMPACT_ATOMS: atom_id res chain seq x y z
N MET A 1 -8.24 12.01 20.61
CA MET A 1 -7.73 11.09 19.57
C MET A 1 -6.31 11.50 19.29
N GLY A 2 -5.39 10.56 19.36
CA GLY A 2 -3.99 10.76 19.09
C GLY A 2 -3.74 11.06 17.62
N ALA A 3 -2.47 11.33 17.31
CA ALA A 3 -2.03 11.52 15.95
C ALA A 3 -1.32 10.26 15.44
N LEU A 4 -1.56 9.91 14.19
CA LEU A 4 -0.84 8.88 13.44
C LEU A 4 0.02 9.57 12.38
N VAL A 5 1.25 9.12 12.24
CA VAL A 5 2.26 9.67 11.33
C VAL A 5 2.78 8.55 10.46
N ILE A 6 2.67 8.71 9.15
CA ILE A 6 3.37 7.85 8.19
C ILE A 6 4.78 8.39 8.06
N LEU A 7 5.77 7.53 8.30
CA LEU A 7 7.19 7.81 8.05
C LEU A 7 7.66 7.04 6.84
N ARG A 8 8.74 7.55 6.23
CA ARG A 8 9.40 6.92 5.09
C ARG A 8 10.92 6.98 5.17
N TYR A 9 11.58 5.97 4.60
CA TYR A 9 13.01 5.98 4.30
C TYR A 9 13.29 5.08 3.10
N PRO A 10 14.44 5.21 2.40
CA PRO A 10 14.76 4.33 1.27
C PRO A 10 14.71 2.84 1.66
N ALA A 11 13.96 2.02 0.92
CA ALA A 11 13.73 0.61 1.31
C ALA A 11 15.01 -0.24 1.26
N PHE A 12 15.93 0.10 0.36
CA PHE A 12 17.19 -0.60 0.12
C PHE A 12 18.38 0.33 0.40
N PHE A 13 19.45 -0.19 0.99
CA PHE A 13 20.68 0.56 1.20
C PHE A 13 21.29 0.97 -0.14
N GLY A 14 21.50 2.28 -0.35
CA GLY A 14 22.20 2.81 -1.52
C GLY A 14 21.37 2.76 -2.82
N ARG A 15 20.57 3.80 -3.06
CA ARG A 15 19.79 4.07 -4.30
C ARG A 15 18.51 3.25 -4.49
N SER A 16 17.81 2.88 -3.41
CA SER A 16 16.49 2.27 -3.53
C SER A 16 15.54 3.15 -4.36
N PRO A 17 14.90 2.61 -5.42
CA PRO A 17 13.94 3.34 -6.23
C PRO A 17 12.59 3.53 -5.50
N VAL A 18 12.43 2.90 -4.33
CA VAL A 18 11.19 2.94 -3.55
C VAL A 18 11.49 3.30 -2.09
N ASP A 19 10.53 3.93 -1.43
CA ASP A 19 10.61 4.11 0.00
C ASP A 19 9.96 2.93 0.72
N HIS A 20 10.52 2.56 1.85
CA HIS A 20 9.82 1.82 2.89
C HIS A 20 8.98 2.80 3.69
N THR A 21 7.78 2.39 4.10
CA THR A 21 6.93 3.18 4.98
C THR A 21 6.46 2.39 6.19
N TYR A 22 6.29 3.09 7.30
CA TYR A 22 5.72 2.56 8.53
C TYR A 22 4.92 3.64 9.26
N VAL A 23 4.19 3.28 10.31
CA VAL A 23 3.37 4.23 11.09
C VAL A 23 3.91 4.37 12.50
N MET A 24 3.88 5.59 13.00
CA MET A 24 4.20 5.94 14.38
C MET A 24 3.11 6.84 14.94
N CYS A 25 2.84 6.77 16.24
CA CYS A 25 1.97 7.79 16.83
C CYS A 25 2.74 9.10 17.08
N GLY A 26 2.01 10.21 17.19
CA GLY A 26 2.58 11.57 17.24
C GLY A 26 3.63 11.78 18.33
N THR A 27 3.51 11.07 19.46
CA THR A 27 4.46 11.12 20.57
C THR A 27 5.83 10.48 20.25
N GLY A 28 5.90 9.67 19.19
CA GLY A 28 7.08 8.89 18.83
C GLY A 28 7.33 7.65 19.70
N ARG A 29 6.51 7.39 20.72
CA ARG A 29 6.74 6.31 21.70
C ARG A 29 6.28 4.93 21.22
N ARG A 30 5.35 4.88 20.26
CA ARG A 30 4.88 3.65 19.62
C ARG A 30 4.97 3.77 18.11
N ALA A 31 5.55 2.74 17.50
CA ALA A 31 5.56 2.54 16.05
C ALA A 31 5.14 1.11 15.70
N TRP A 32 4.47 0.98 14.57
CA TRP A 32 4.04 -0.27 13.97
C TRP A 32 4.88 -0.49 12.71
N SER A 33 5.62 -1.60 12.68
CA SER A 33 6.47 -1.97 11.54
C SER A 33 5.66 -2.53 10.38
N CYS A 34 6.33 -2.84 9.28
CA CYS A 34 5.92 -3.88 8.35
C CYS A 34 7.10 -4.86 8.24
N TRP A 35 7.53 -5.27 7.06
CA TRP A 35 8.70 -6.15 6.91
C TRP A 35 10.04 -5.42 7.02
N GLY A 36 10.13 -4.17 6.58
CA GLY A 36 11.41 -3.44 6.50
C GLY A 36 11.83 -2.69 7.78
N GLY A 37 11.09 -2.83 8.89
CA GLY A 37 11.40 -2.17 10.17
C GLY A 37 10.50 -0.97 10.51
N LYS A 38 10.84 -0.24 11.58
CA LYS A 38 10.05 0.88 12.16
C LYS A 38 10.87 1.98 12.83
N THR A 39 12.13 2.14 12.43
CA THR A 39 13.05 3.10 13.05
C THR A 39 13.61 4.09 12.03
N GLY A 40 13.71 5.35 12.42
CA GLY A 40 14.29 6.42 11.60
C GLY A 40 13.37 6.94 10.50
N GLY A 41 13.96 7.50 9.46
CA GLY A 41 13.22 8.07 8.33
C GLY A 41 12.66 9.47 8.56
N THR A 42 11.86 9.91 7.60
CA THR A 42 11.27 11.25 7.55
C THR A 42 9.75 11.16 7.65
N PRO A 43 9.12 12.03 8.43
CA PRO A 43 7.66 12.19 8.46
C PRO A 43 7.13 12.57 7.07
N LEU A 44 6.07 11.91 6.64
CA LEU A 44 5.45 12.13 5.33
C LEU A 44 4.06 12.75 5.48
N ARG A 45 3.15 12.03 6.15
CA ARG A 45 1.77 12.46 6.42
C ARG A 45 1.46 12.31 7.90
N MET A 46 0.59 13.16 8.41
CA MET A 46 0.02 13.06 9.75
C MET A 46 -1.48 13.25 9.71
N GLY A 47 -2.23 12.56 10.56
CA GLY A 47 -3.65 12.84 10.81
C GLY A 47 -4.08 12.36 12.20
N SER A 48 -5.20 12.89 12.68
CA SER A 48 -5.78 12.46 13.96
C SER A 48 -6.62 11.19 13.77
N GLY A 49 -6.41 10.19 14.62
CA GLY A 49 -7.11 8.91 14.54
C GLY A 49 -6.95 8.09 15.82
N SER A 50 -7.78 7.06 15.98
CA SER A 50 -7.72 6.13 17.12
C SER A 50 -6.44 5.30 17.06
N THR A 51 -5.51 5.52 18.01
CA THR A 51 -4.27 4.73 18.07
C THR A 51 -4.52 3.31 18.58
N ARG A 52 -5.61 3.07 19.34
CA ARG A 52 -6.08 1.70 19.65
C ARG A 52 -6.58 0.96 18.42
N GLN A 53 -7.31 1.65 17.54
CA GLN A 53 -7.77 1.07 16.28
C GLN A 53 -6.59 0.75 15.36
N ALA A 54 -5.64 1.68 15.23
CA ALA A 54 -4.41 1.45 14.47
C ALA A 54 -3.65 0.22 14.99
N ASN A 55 -3.57 0.05 16.31
CA ASN A 55 -2.93 -1.12 16.91
C ASN A 55 -3.70 -2.42 16.66
N ALA A 56 -5.03 -2.39 16.70
CA ALA A 56 -5.85 -3.55 16.36
C ALA A 56 -5.65 -3.94 14.88
N ILE A 57 -5.67 -2.95 13.97
CA ILE A 57 -5.42 -3.17 12.54
C ILE A 57 -4.03 -3.77 12.33
N ALA A 58 -2.99 -3.22 12.96
CA ALA A 58 -1.62 -3.67 12.78
C ALA A 58 -1.46 -5.17 13.10
N GLY A 59 -2.18 -5.68 14.09
CA GLY A 59 -2.07 -7.07 14.54
C GLY A 59 -0.74 -7.34 15.26
N LEU A 60 -0.51 -8.60 15.62
CA LEU A 60 0.66 -9.02 16.40
C LEU A 60 1.97 -8.96 15.61
N ASP A 61 1.91 -9.24 14.30
CA ASP A 61 3.06 -9.18 13.40
C ASP A 61 3.28 -7.78 12.82
N GLU A 62 2.41 -6.84 13.16
CA GLU A 62 2.38 -5.46 12.67
C GLU A 62 2.18 -5.35 11.14
N ARG A 63 1.82 -6.44 10.43
CA ARG A 63 1.68 -6.45 8.96
C ARG A 63 0.31 -6.01 8.45
N ALA A 64 -0.58 -5.61 9.36
CA ALA A 64 -1.92 -5.14 9.05
C ALA A 64 -2.75 -6.12 8.22
N GLY A 65 -2.60 -7.41 8.50
CA GLY A 65 -3.29 -8.48 7.80
C GLY A 65 -2.81 -8.74 6.37
N ILE A 66 -1.74 -8.08 5.89
CA ILE A 66 -1.09 -8.44 4.62
C ILE A 66 -0.26 -9.71 4.87
N THR A 67 -0.63 -10.83 4.25
CA THR A 67 0.00 -12.14 4.53
C THR A 67 1.13 -12.49 3.57
N CYS A 68 1.04 -12.07 2.31
CA CYS A 68 2.03 -12.38 1.27
C CYS A 68 2.63 -11.09 0.69
N TYR A 69 3.90 -10.83 1.01
CA TYR A 69 4.62 -9.66 0.53
C TYR A 69 4.83 -9.73 -0.99
N GLY A 70 4.45 -8.66 -1.70
CA GLY A 70 4.52 -8.59 -3.16
C GLY A 70 3.36 -9.28 -3.90
N VAL A 71 2.46 -9.99 -3.19
CA VAL A 71 1.22 -10.56 -3.76
C VAL A 71 0.02 -9.74 -3.33
N ASN A 72 -0.21 -9.60 -2.01
CA ASN A 72 -1.30 -8.79 -1.46
C ASN A 72 -0.94 -7.32 -1.38
N GLY A 73 0.35 -7.01 -1.24
CA GLY A 73 0.83 -5.65 -1.10
C GLY A 73 2.25 -5.61 -0.56
N VAL A 74 2.74 -4.40 -0.37
CA VAL A 74 4.05 -4.11 0.21
C VAL A 74 3.90 -3.23 1.45
N CYS A 75 5.00 -2.72 1.98
CA CYS A 75 5.01 -1.88 3.18
C CYS A 75 4.13 -0.61 3.07
N HIS A 76 3.93 -0.07 1.87
CA HIS A 76 2.98 1.02 1.63
C HIS A 76 1.55 0.65 2.04
N GLN A 77 1.06 -0.51 1.61
CA GLN A 77 -0.30 -0.96 1.91
C GLN A 77 -0.45 -1.29 3.39
N ALA A 78 0.55 -1.92 4.01
CA ALA A 78 0.55 -2.16 5.45
C ALA A 78 0.48 -0.85 6.25
N ALA A 79 1.31 0.14 5.91
CA ALA A 79 1.30 1.45 6.56
C ALA A 79 -0.05 2.18 6.36
N ASN A 80 -0.61 2.15 5.15
CA ASN A 80 -1.91 2.73 4.85
C ASN A 80 -3.03 2.10 5.68
N ARG A 81 -3.03 0.77 5.85
CA ARG A 81 -4.00 0.08 6.70
C ARG A 81 -3.88 0.53 8.15
N VAL A 82 -2.68 0.55 8.73
CA VAL A 82 -2.47 1.02 10.12
C VAL A 82 -2.90 2.50 10.28
N ALA A 83 -2.64 3.34 9.28
CA ALA A 83 -3.00 4.75 9.29
C ALA A 83 -4.48 5.02 8.91
N PHE A 84 -5.27 4.00 8.60
CA PHE A 84 -6.68 4.10 8.22
C PHE A 84 -7.52 4.95 9.18
N PRO A 85 -7.39 4.85 10.52
CA PRO A 85 -8.18 5.66 11.45
C PRO A 85 -7.98 7.17 11.28
N ALA A 86 -6.82 7.58 10.74
CA ALA A 86 -6.50 8.98 10.44
C ALA A 86 -6.81 9.38 8.99
N ARG A 87 -7.26 8.43 8.16
CA ARG A 87 -7.57 8.60 6.73
C ARG A 87 -6.45 9.27 5.94
N ILE A 88 -5.21 8.89 6.22
CA ILE A 88 -4.02 9.33 5.47
C ILE A 88 -3.41 8.13 4.73
N LEU A 89 -2.72 8.42 3.62
CA LEU A 89 -2.02 7.44 2.79
C LEU A 89 -0.53 7.77 2.70
N ALA A 90 0.29 6.83 2.26
CA ALA A 90 1.71 7.00 1.96
C ALA A 90 1.97 7.85 0.69
N LEU A 91 1.04 8.74 0.34
CA LEU A 91 1.17 9.62 -0.82
C LEU A 91 2.40 10.53 -0.65
N GLY A 92 3.26 10.52 -1.67
CA GLY A 92 4.53 11.22 -1.71
C GLY A 92 5.74 10.37 -1.32
N ALA A 93 5.55 9.11 -0.88
CA ALA A 93 6.63 8.13 -0.78
C ALA A 93 7.04 7.62 -2.17
N ARG A 94 8.35 7.51 -2.44
CA ARG A 94 8.85 7.08 -3.76
C ARG A 94 8.33 5.68 -4.09
N GLY A 95 7.82 5.51 -5.30
CA GLY A 95 7.21 4.26 -5.75
C GLY A 95 5.82 3.97 -5.17
N TYR A 96 5.25 4.87 -4.35
CA TYR A 96 3.89 4.71 -3.85
C TYR A 96 2.89 4.68 -5.00
N GLY A 97 2.98 5.62 -5.95
CA GLY A 97 2.09 5.69 -7.10
C GLY A 97 2.05 4.38 -7.91
N LEU A 98 3.21 3.80 -8.20
CA LEU A 98 3.31 2.48 -8.82
C LEU A 98 2.69 1.37 -7.94
N SER A 99 3.08 1.28 -6.67
CA SER A 99 2.56 0.22 -5.77
C SER A 99 1.04 0.30 -5.58
N GLU A 100 0.48 1.51 -5.54
CA GLU A 100 -0.96 1.75 -5.45
C GLU A 100 -1.67 1.37 -6.74
N ALA A 101 -1.06 1.62 -7.90
CA ALA A 101 -1.61 1.14 -9.17
C ALA A 101 -1.71 -0.39 -9.18
N LEU A 102 -0.68 -1.10 -8.70
CA LEU A 102 -0.64 -2.56 -8.76
C LEU A 102 -1.48 -3.24 -7.66
N PHE A 103 -1.50 -2.70 -6.45
CA PHE A 103 -2.12 -3.36 -5.29
C PHE A 103 -3.31 -2.61 -4.68
N GLY A 104 -3.61 -1.40 -5.16
CA GLY A 104 -4.50 -0.49 -4.48
C GLY A 104 -3.89 0.16 -3.23
N PRO A 105 -4.60 1.11 -2.62
CA PRO A 105 -4.11 1.84 -1.44
C PRO A 105 -4.05 0.98 -0.18
N TYR A 106 -4.92 -0.02 -0.02
CA TYR A 106 -4.93 -0.91 1.14
C TYR A 106 -4.55 -2.34 0.78
N GLY A 107 -3.98 -2.59 -0.40
CA GLY A 107 -3.59 -3.94 -0.82
C GLY A 107 -4.77 -4.79 -1.27
N ARG A 108 -4.45 -5.92 -1.88
CA ARG A 108 -5.42 -6.86 -2.41
C ARG A 108 -5.93 -7.77 -1.30
N GLU A 109 -7.26 -7.91 -1.23
CA GLU A 109 -7.95 -8.77 -0.27
C GLU A 109 -7.53 -10.24 -0.40
N ARG A 110 -7.10 -10.66 -1.59
CA ARG A 110 -6.68 -12.04 -1.87
C ARG A 110 -5.71 -12.12 -3.04
N GLY A 111 -4.80 -13.09 -3.01
CA GLY A 111 -4.05 -13.56 -4.17
C GLY A 111 -4.81 -14.66 -4.95
N PRO A 112 -4.29 -15.08 -6.11
CA PRO A 112 -4.94 -16.07 -6.97
C PRO A 112 -5.07 -17.42 -6.28
N PHE A 113 -6.12 -18.15 -6.63
CA PHE A 113 -6.51 -19.44 -6.04
C PHE A 113 -6.70 -19.42 -4.52
N GLY A 114 -6.59 -18.25 -3.90
CA GLY A 114 -6.91 -18.03 -2.51
C GLY A 114 -5.86 -18.36 -1.47
N LEU A 115 -4.62 -18.48 -1.90
CA LEU A 115 -3.49 -18.87 -1.07
C LEU A 115 -2.98 -17.73 -0.18
N CYS A 116 -3.15 -16.49 -0.64
CA CYS A 116 -2.70 -15.28 0.05
C CYS A 116 -3.91 -14.44 0.46
N LYS A 117 -4.54 -14.72 1.61
CA LYS A 117 -5.72 -13.98 2.12
C LYS A 117 -5.27 -12.80 2.96
N ALA A 118 -5.71 -11.59 2.61
CA ALA A 118 -5.37 -10.38 3.33
C ALA A 118 -6.59 -9.47 3.52
N PRO A 119 -7.63 -9.91 4.24
CA PRO A 119 -8.84 -9.11 4.40
C PRO A 119 -8.54 -7.74 5.00
N PHE A 120 -9.18 -6.68 4.49
CA PHE A 120 -9.02 -5.35 5.07
C PHE A 120 -9.91 -5.16 6.30
N GLU A 121 -9.43 -5.65 7.45
CA GLU A 121 -10.12 -5.48 8.72
C GLU A 121 -9.95 -4.06 9.29
N GLN A 122 -11.02 -3.26 9.22
CA GLN A 122 -10.98 -1.87 9.67
C GLN A 122 -11.13 -1.68 11.18
N HIS A 123 -11.59 -2.71 11.92
CA HIS A 123 -11.87 -2.64 13.36
C HIS A 123 -12.73 -1.42 13.78
N ALA A 124 -13.80 -1.11 13.04
CA ALA A 124 -14.58 0.12 13.19
C ALA A 124 -15.16 0.39 14.61
N GLY A 125 -15.30 -0.64 15.45
CA GLY A 125 -15.75 -0.49 16.85
C GLY A 125 -14.64 -0.15 17.85
N VAL A 126 -13.36 -0.20 17.47
CA VAL A 126 -12.23 0.07 18.35
C VAL A 126 -11.93 1.57 18.33
N THR A 127 -11.97 2.23 19.48
CA THR A 127 -11.75 3.67 19.61
C THR A 127 -10.82 4.00 20.78
N GLY A 128 -10.35 5.24 20.85
CA GLY A 128 -9.48 5.74 21.92
C GLY A 128 -7.98 5.59 21.64
N ASP A 129 -7.19 5.94 22.64
CA ASP A 129 -5.74 6.05 22.50
C ASP A 129 -4.98 5.02 23.34
N LEU A 130 -3.84 4.54 22.81
CA LEU A 130 -2.85 3.81 23.59
C LEU A 130 -2.19 4.76 24.58
N ASP A 131 -1.85 4.28 25.77
CA ASP A 131 -1.24 5.11 26.82
C ASP A 131 0.10 5.72 26.37
N GLU A 132 0.87 4.99 25.56
CA GLU A 132 2.13 5.44 24.94
C GLU A 132 1.90 6.59 23.93
N CYS A 133 0.71 6.66 23.35
CA CYS A 133 0.33 7.63 22.34
C CYS A 133 -0.53 8.78 22.86
N ALA A 134 -0.97 8.71 24.12
CA ALA A 134 -1.50 9.86 24.82
C ALA A 134 -0.34 10.87 25.04
N GLU A 135 -0.56 12.13 24.70
CA GLU A 135 0.38 13.21 25.01
C GLU A 135 0.64 13.22 26.53
N PRO A 136 1.90 13.10 27.00
CA PRO A 136 2.19 13.41 28.40
C PRO A 136 1.99 14.92 28.60
N THR A 137 1.50 15.30 29.78
CA THR A 137 1.21 16.69 30.18
C THR A 137 2.46 17.57 30.39
N GLU A 138 3.57 17.33 29.69
CA GLU A 138 4.92 17.80 30.03
C GLU A 138 5.56 18.67 28.92
N PRO A 139 6.53 19.55 29.27
CA PRO A 139 6.63 20.90 28.72
C PRO A 139 7.30 21.01 27.34
N ALA A 140 6.93 22.10 26.65
CA ALA A 140 7.42 22.50 25.34
C ALA A 140 8.95 22.40 25.20
N GLY A 141 9.45 21.47 24.39
CA GLY A 141 10.89 21.35 24.14
C GLY A 141 11.35 20.12 23.34
N VAL A 142 10.56 19.05 23.31
CA VAL A 142 10.84 17.91 22.42
C VAL A 142 10.48 18.30 20.99
N ARG A 143 11.43 18.14 20.06
CA ARG A 143 11.17 18.34 18.62
C ARG A 143 10.02 17.43 18.22
N ASP A 144 8.91 18.03 17.86
CA ASP A 144 7.75 17.34 17.31
C ASP A 144 8.18 16.66 16.00
N PRO A 145 8.32 15.31 15.96
CA PRO A 145 8.64 14.62 14.73
C PRO A 145 7.59 14.90 13.67
N ALA A 146 6.38 15.35 14.00
CA ALA A 146 5.35 15.67 13.03
C ALA A 146 5.47 17.05 12.36
N ALA A 147 6.36 17.93 12.83
CA ALA A 147 6.38 19.32 12.38
C ALA A 147 6.55 19.48 10.85
N ALA A 148 7.17 18.49 10.19
CA ALA A 148 7.39 18.46 8.75
C ALA A 148 6.32 17.68 7.95
N ALA A 149 5.39 16.99 8.61
CA ALA A 149 4.42 16.12 7.94
C ALA A 149 3.23 16.92 7.36
N THR A 150 2.77 16.54 6.16
CA THR A 150 1.54 17.11 5.60
C THR A 150 0.32 16.59 6.37
N ARG A 151 -0.56 17.50 6.81
CA ARG A 151 -1.69 17.18 7.70
C ARG A 151 -2.96 16.78 6.96
N GLY A 152 -3.51 15.62 7.32
CA GLY A 152 -4.81 15.10 6.92
C GLY A 152 -4.97 14.86 5.42
N PRO A 153 -6.10 14.29 4.98
CA PRO A 153 -6.46 14.26 3.58
C PRO A 153 -7.08 15.60 3.13
N THR A 154 -6.67 16.07 1.95
CA THR A 154 -7.31 17.16 1.20
C THR A 154 -8.73 16.79 0.77
N GLY A 155 -9.52 17.77 0.31
CA GLY A 155 -10.88 17.53 -0.20
C GLY A 155 -10.93 16.46 -1.31
N PRO A 156 -10.14 16.58 -2.38
CA PRO A 156 -10.06 15.56 -3.43
C PRO A 156 -9.61 14.18 -2.92
N GLU A 157 -8.63 14.13 -2.01
CA GLU A 157 -8.17 12.86 -1.42
C GLU A 157 -9.28 12.18 -0.61
N ARG A 158 -10.14 12.94 0.09
CA ARG A 158 -11.30 12.36 0.81
C ARG A 158 -12.28 11.68 -0.14
N ILE A 159 -12.61 12.35 -1.25
CA ILE A 159 -13.50 11.80 -2.28
C ILE A 159 -12.89 10.53 -2.89
N TYR A 160 -11.59 10.55 -3.20
CA TYR A 160 -10.88 9.36 -3.66
C TYR A 160 -10.97 8.21 -2.66
N LEU A 161 -10.68 8.47 -1.38
CA LEU A 161 -10.74 7.48 -0.30
C LEU A 161 -12.15 6.93 -0.09
N ASP A 162 -13.19 7.76 -0.15
CA ASP A 162 -14.57 7.27 -0.01
C ASP A 162 -14.94 6.28 -1.12
N ARG A 163 -14.52 6.55 -2.37
CA ARG A 163 -14.71 5.62 -3.50
C ARG A 163 -13.87 4.35 -3.35
N VAL A 164 -12.64 4.46 -2.88
CA VAL A 164 -11.80 3.30 -2.55
C VAL A 164 -12.56 2.41 -1.56
N LEU A 165 -13.05 2.97 -0.45
CA LEU A 165 -13.75 2.19 0.58
C LEU A 165 -15.06 1.59 0.09
N GLU A 166 -15.75 2.25 -0.84
CA GLU A 166 -16.90 1.66 -1.54
C GLU A 166 -16.50 0.41 -2.34
N ILE A 167 -15.39 0.48 -3.10
CA ILE A 167 -14.87 -0.65 -3.88
C ILE A 167 -14.47 -1.82 -2.95
N TYR A 168 -13.74 -1.55 -1.86
CA TYR A 168 -13.42 -2.57 -0.85
C TYR A 168 -14.69 -3.15 -0.22
N GLY A 169 -15.69 -2.32 0.11
CA GLY A 169 -16.95 -2.76 0.70
C GLY A 169 -17.71 -3.82 -0.11
N ARG A 170 -17.54 -3.85 -1.44
CA ARG A 170 -18.15 -4.86 -2.33
C ARG A 170 -17.56 -6.26 -2.15
N VAL A 171 -16.32 -6.36 -1.69
CA VAL A 171 -15.57 -7.63 -1.57
C VAL A 171 -15.25 -8.02 -0.13
N SER A 172 -14.92 -7.07 0.75
CA SER A 172 -14.37 -7.35 2.09
C SER A 172 -15.36 -8.11 2.97
N GLY A 173 -16.67 -7.88 2.84
CA GLY A 173 -17.68 -8.65 3.58
C GLY A 173 -17.63 -10.14 3.24
N ARG A 174 -17.55 -10.47 1.95
CA ARG A 174 -17.53 -11.85 1.44
C ARG A 174 -16.24 -12.56 1.81
N VAL A 175 -15.10 -11.91 1.63
CA VAL A 175 -13.77 -12.44 1.98
C VAL A 175 -13.67 -12.71 3.48
N ARG A 176 -14.19 -11.81 4.33
CA ARG A 176 -14.22 -11.96 5.79
C ARG A 176 -15.01 -13.18 6.24
N PHE A 177 -16.12 -13.50 5.56
CA PHE A 177 -16.94 -14.68 5.85
C PHE A 177 -16.46 -15.94 5.11
N GLY A 178 -15.27 -15.90 4.53
CA GLY A 178 -14.63 -17.07 3.91
C GLY A 178 -15.20 -17.44 2.53
N GLU A 179 -16.05 -16.59 1.95
CA GLU A 179 -16.56 -16.81 0.60
C GLU A 179 -15.43 -16.66 -0.42
N ALA A 180 -15.37 -17.60 -1.38
CA ALA A 180 -14.38 -17.55 -2.42
C ALA A 180 -14.83 -16.58 -3.53
N LEU A 181 -14.09 -15.48 -3.70
CA LEU A 181 -14.18 -14.69 -4.92
C LEU A 181 -13.61 -15.50 -6.10
N SER A 182 -14.33 -15.46 -7.22
CA SER A 182 -13.84 -15.97 -8.50
C SER A 182 -12.68 -15.11 -9.02
N ALA A 183 -11.90 -15.66 -9.96
CA ALA A 183 -10.81 -14.92 -10.60
C ALA A 183 -11.32 -13.65 -11.30
N ALA A 184 -12.49 -13.71 -11.94
CA ALA A 184 -13.10 -12.55 -12.59
C ALA A 184 -13.50 -11.47 -11.59
N GLU A 185 -14.05 -11.82 -10.43
CA GLU A 185 -14.40 -10.84 -9.39
C GLU A 185 -13.17 -10.15 -8.79
N LEU A 186 -12.05 -10.90 -8.64
CA LEU A 186 -10.79 -10.33 -8.19
C LEU A 186 -10.18 -9.37 -9.24
N GLU A 187 -10.21 -9.75 -10.51
CA GLU A 187 -9.78 -8.88 -11.61
C GLU A 187 -10.63 -7.60 -11.65
N GLU A 188 -11.96 -7.70 -11.59
CA GLU A 188 -12.84 -6.53 -11.59
C GLU A 188 -12.61 -5.61 -10.38
N PHE A 189 -12.31 -6.19 -9.21
CA PHE A 189 -11.93 -5.44 -8.03
C PHE A 189 -10.62 -4.66 -8.23
N ASP A 190 -9.57 -5.32 -8.72
CA ASP A 190 -8.26 -4.72 -8.93
C ASP A 190 -8.32 -3.64 -10.03
N VAL A 191 -9.05 -3.91 -11.12
CA VAL A 191 -9.33 -2.94 -12.19
C VAL A 191 -10.09 -1.73 -11.64
N ALA A 192 -11.14 -1.93 -10.84
CA ALA A 192 -11.91 -0.81 -10.28
C ALA A 192 -11.04 0.11 -9.40
N LEU A 193 -10.12 -0.45 -8.61
CA LEU A 193 -9.17 0.34 -7.83
C LEU A 193 -8.23 1.15 -8.72
N PHE A 194 -7.67 0.51 -9.75
CA PHE A 194 -6.79 1.19 -10.70
C PHE A 194 -7.51 2.32 -11.45
N LEU A 195 -8.73 2.08 -11.95
CA LEU A 195 -9.50 3.11 -12.67
C LEU A 195 -9.95 4.25 -11.75
N ASN A 196 -10.24 3.98 -10.48
CA ASN A 196 -10.48 5.04 -9.51
C ASN A 196 -9.24 5.92 -9.29
N LYS A 197 -8.03 5.33 -9.29
CA LYS A 197 -6.76 6.08 -9.26
C LYS A 197 -6.54 6.89 -10.55
N VAL A 198 -6.84 6.32 -11.71
CA VAL A 198 -6.82 7.07 -13.00
C VAL A 198 -7.77 8.26 -12.94
N GLN A 199 -8.99 8.08 -12.46
CA GLN A 199 -9.96 9.16 -12.30
C GLN A 199 -9.45 10.25 -11.36
N PHE A 200 -8.82 9.87 -10.25
CA PHE A 200 -8.29 10.82 -9.26
C PHE A 200 -7.13 11.65 -9.82
N ASN A 201 -6.17 11.03 -10.52
CA ASN A 201 -4.97 11.75 -10.98
C ASN A 201 -5.15 12.42 -12.35
N LEU A 202 -5.97 11.84 -13.22
CA LEU A 202 -6.09 12.24 -14.64
C LEU A 202 -7.50 12.67 -15.04
N GLY A 203 -8.46 12.71 -14.11
CA GLY A 203 -9.83 13.11 -14.41
C GLY A 203 -10.62 12.13 -15.28
N GLY A 204 -10.10 10.91 -15.52
CA GLY A 204 -10.75 9.88 -16.34
C GLY A 204 -10.28 9.87 -17.81
N GLU A 205 -9.34 10.74 -18.17
CA GLU A 205 -8.75 10.72 -19.51
C GLU A 205 -8.09 9.37 -19.82
N ARG A 206 -8.32 8.87 -21.05
CA ARG A 206 -7.74 7.61 -21.56
C ARG A 206 -8.09 6.36 -20.73
N GLN A 207 -9.13 6.41 -19.90
CA GLN A 207 -9.51 5.32 -19.00
C GLN A 207 -9.59 3.95 -19.70
N GLY A 208 -10.30 3.84 -20.83
CA GLY A 208 -10.45 2.55 -21.54
C GLY A 208 -9.13 1.97 -22.08
N MET A 209 -8.19 2.82 -22.49
CA MET A 209 -6.86 2.38 -22.92
C MET A 209 -6.04 1.88 -21.73
N LEU A 210 -6.04 2.64 -20.62
CA LEU A 210 -5.32 2.28 -19.41
C LEU A 210 -5.90 1.01 -18.76
N GLU A 211 -7.22 0.82 -18.82
CA GLU A 211 -7.89 -0.40 -18.39
C GLU A 211 -7.34 -1.62 -19.14
N GLY A 212 -7.25 -1.55 -20.48
CA GLY A 212 -6.68 -2.63 -21.29
C GLY A 212 -5.24 -2.96 -20.90
N ILE A 213 -4.40 -1.94 -20.70
CA ILE A 213 -3.01 -2.12 -20.24
C ILE A 213 -2.96 -2.81 -18.87
N TYR A 214 -3.83 -2.40 -17.95
CA TYR A 214 -3.89 -2.97 -16.61
C TYR A 214 -4.36 -4.43 -16.61
N ARG A 215 -5.42 -4.75 -17.35
CA ARG A 215 -5.92 -6.14 -17.46
C ARG A 215 -4.91 -7.08 -18.09
N ASP A 216 -4.11 -6.60 -19.04
CA ASP A 216 -2.99 -7.39 -19.58
C ASP A 216 -1.95 -7.67 -18.50
N PHE A 217 -1.55 -6.65 -17.73
CA PHE A 217 -0.63 -6.83 -16.61
C PHE A 217 -1.18 -7.81 -15.57
N ASP A 218 -2.45 -7.65 -15.18
CA ASP A 218 -3.05 -8.46 -14.13
C ASP A 218 -3.13 -9.94 -14.52
N ARG A 219 -3.48 -10.24 -15.78
CA ARG A 219 -3.47 -11.62 -16.29
C ARG A 219 -2.08 -12.25 -16.22
N GLU A 220 -1.03 -11.52 -16.60
CA GLU A 220 0.35 -12.01 -16.48
C GLU A 220 0.80 -12.16 -15.03
N ARG A 221 0.37 -11.26 -14.14
CA ARG A 221 0.63 -11.32 -12.71
C ARG A 221 -0.03 -12.54 -12.08
N ILE A 222 -1.30 -12.80 -12.36
CA ILE A 222 -2.04 -13.96 -11.84
C ILE A 222 -1.35 -15.28 -12.22
N ARG A 223 -0.84 -15.40 -13.45
CA ARG A 223 -0.06 -16.58 -13.87
C ARG A 223 1.23 -16.72 -13.08
N LEU A 224 1.98 -15.64 -12.92
CA LEU A 224 3.23 -15.63 -12.15
C LEU A 224 2.98 -16.00 -10.67
N GLU A 225 1.98 -15.39 -10.05
CA GLU A 225 1.58 -15.66 -8.68
C GLU A 225 1.10 -17.11 -8.51
N GLY A 226 0.41 -17.69 -9.52
CA GLY A 226 0.05 -19.11 -9.56
C GLY A 226 1.25 -20.04 -9.59
N ALA A 227 2.24 -19.77 -10.44
CA ALA A 227 3.49 -20.55 -10.49
C ALA A 227 4.25 -20.48 -9.15
N PHE A 228 4.30 -19.30 -8.54
CA PHE A 228 4.92 -19.12 -7.22
C PHE A 228 4.19 -19.89 -6.12
N ALA A 229 2.86 -19.79 -6.11
CA ALA A 229 1.98 -20.52 -5.21
C ALA A 229 2.13 -22.04 -5.29
N ASN A 230 2.32 -22.57 -6.49
CA ASN A 230 2.51 -24.00 -6.75
C ASN A 230 3.96 -24.47 -6.52
N HIS A 231 4.84 -23.59 -6.02
CA HIS A 231 6.27 -23.84 -5.83
C HIS A 231 7.03 -24.20 -7.13
N GLU A 232 6.53 -23.77 -8.28
CA GLU A 232 7.19 -23.95 -9.58
C GLU A 232 8.38 -22.98 -9.73
N ILE A 233 8.33 -21.84 -9.05
CA ILE A 233 9.42 -20.86 -8.95
C ILE A 233 9.67 -20.47 -7.49
N GLY A 234 10.93 -20.16 -7.17
CA GLY A 234 11.32 -19.69 -5.83
C GLY A 234 11.04 -18.20 -5.58
N PRO A 235 11.14 -17.72 -4.33
CA PRO A 235 10.81 -16.34 -3.97
C PRO A 235 11.66 -15.28 -4.70
N SER A 236 12.97 -15.46 -4.79
CA SER A 236 13.85 -14.55 -5.54
C SER A 236 13.50 -14.48 -7.05
N ALA A 237 13.17 -15.63 -7.66
CA ALA A 237 12.73 -15.69 -9.05
C ALA A 237 11.37 -15.00 -9.26
N PHE A 238 10.42 -15.21 -8.34
CA PHE A 238 9.14 -14.50 -8.32
C PHE A 238 9.33 -12.98 -8.28
N ALA A 239 10.17 -12.47 -7.37
CA ALA A 239 10.43 -11.04 -7.26
C ALA A 239 11.02 -10.44 -8.55
N THR A 240 11.96 -11.15 -9.17
CA THR A 240 12.60 -10.75 -10.42
C THR A 240 11.58 -10.68 -11.56
N GLU A 241 10.78 -11.73 -11.76
CA GLU A 241 9.76 -11.78 -12.81
C GLU A 241 8.62 -10.79 -12.59
N PHE A 242 8.26 -10.52 -11.32
CA PHE A 242 7.27 -9.52 -10.98
C PHE A 242 7.75 -8.13 -11.37
N ASN A 243 8.99 -7.77 -11.02
CA ASN A 243 9.57 -6.48 -11.41
C ASN A 243 9.67 -6.33 -12.92
N HIS A 244 10.03 -7.39 -13.65
CA HIS A 244 10.06 -7.36 -15.12
C HIS A 244 8.67 -7.03 -15.70
N ARG A 245 7.61 -7.65 -15.19
CA ARG A 245 6.22 -7.37 -15.62
C ARG A 245 5.77 -5.97 -15.22
N ALA A 246 6.13 -5.52 -14.02
CA ALA A 246 5.84 -4.16 -13.56
C ALA A 246 6.58 -3.11 -14.40
N ALA A 247 7.82 -3.38 -14.86
CA ALA A 247 8.55 -2.51 -15.76
C ALA A 247 7.84 -2.41 -17.12
N HIS A 248 7.47 -3.52 -17.72
CA HIS A 248 6.72 -3.52 -18.99
C HIS A 248 5.34 -2.82 -18.87
N PHE A 249 4.67 -2.94 -17.73
CA PHE A 249 3.47 -2.13 -17.43
C PHE A 249 3.78 -0.63 -17.43
N GLN A 250 4.84 -0.20 -16.74
CA GLN A 250 5.30 1.20 -16.72
C GLN A 250 5.62 1.71 -18.14
N GLU A 251 6.31 0.93 -18.97
CA GLU A 251 6.63 1.29 -20.36
C GLU A 251 5.37 1.52 -21.20
N LYS A 252 4.39 0.62 -21.10
CA LYS A 252 3.10 0.77 -21.80
C LYS A 252 2.37 2.03 -21.35
N ILE A 253 2.36 2.34 -20.06
CA ILE A 253 1.75 3.56 -19.52
C ILE A 253 2.50 4.81 -20.02
N ALA A 254 3.84 4.80 -19.98
CA ALA A 254 4.68 5.91 -20.43
C ALA A 254 4.50 6.20 -21.93
N GLY A 255 4.38 5.17 -22.77
CA GLY A 255 4.06 5.32 -24.20
C GLY A 255 2.63 5.81 -24.46
N SER A 256 1.75 5.72 -23.47
CA SER A 256 0.33 6.03 -23.58
C SER A 256 -0.08 7.33 -22.90
N LEU A 257 0.83 8.04 -22.25
CA LEU A 257 0.56 9.27 -21.49
C LEU A 257 1.58 10.35 -21.82
N SER A 258 1.22 11.62 -21.61
CA SER A 258 2.22 12.69 -21.56
C SER A 258 3.10 12.54 -20.31
N ALA A 259 4.25 13.21 -20.29
CA ALA A 259 5.18 13.15 -19.16
C ALA A 259 4.52 13.54 -17.83
N ALA A 260 3.75 14.63 -17.82
CA ALA A 260 3.05 15.10 -16.63
C ALA A 260 1.94 14.13 -16.18
N GLN A 261 1.22 13.51 -17.11
CA GLN A 261 0.19 12.52 -16.79
C GLN A 261 0.81 11.23 -16.24
N HIS A 262 1.93 10.77 -16.80
CA HIS A 262 2.67 9.62 -16.30
C HIS A 262 3.16 9.86 -14.87
N GLU A 263 3.78 11.02 -14.61
CA GLU A 263 4.26 11.40 -13.28
C GLU A 263 3.10 11.54 -12.28
N ALA A 264 1.98 12.17 -12.68
CA ALA A 264 0.79 12.26 -11.84
C ALA A 264 0.19 10.89 -11.50
N LEU A 265 0.19 9.94 -12.44
CA LEU A 265 -0.39 8.61 -12.22
C LEU A 265 0.53 7.71 -11.38
N LEU A 266 1.81 7.63 -11.72
CA LEU A 266 2.73 6.63 -11.17
C LEU A 266 3.74 7.17 -10.15
N ASP A 267 3.82 8.49 -9.96
CA ASP A 267 4.83 9.15 -9.14
C ASP A 267 6.27 8.84 -9.62
N LEU A 268 6.43 8.79 -10.95
CA LEU A 268 7.68 8.49 -11.64
C LEU A 268 7.81 9.37 -12.88
N LYS A 269 9.01 9.87 -13.18
CA LYS A 269 9.23 10.58 -14.45
C LYS A 269 9.31 9.59 -15.61
N PRO A 270 8.98 10.00 -16.84
CA PRO A 270 9.20 9.13 -18.01
C PRO A 270 10.65 8.68 -18.11
N GLY A 271 10.87 7.38 -18.27
CA GLY A 271 12.19 6.75 -18.31
C GLY A 271 12.77 6.40 -16.93
N GLU A 272 12.14 6.83 -15.83
CA GLU A 272 12.39 6.24 -14.51
C GLU A 272 11.61 4.94 -14.37
N PHE A 273 12.24 3.94 -13.75
CA PHE A 273 11.64 2.63 -13.51
C PHE A 273 11.66 2.32 -12.03
N GLY A 274 10.48 2.06 -11.47
CA GLY A 274 10.31 1.56 -10.12
C GLY A 274 10.37 0.04 -10.09
N ALA A 275 11.38 -0.52 -9.40
CA ALA A 275 11.36 -1.91 -8.95
C ALA A 275 10.76 -1.96 -7.54
N LEU A 276 9.66 -2.71 -7.36
CA LEU A 276 8.94 -2.75 -6.09
C LEU A 276 9.46 -3.82 -5.14
N LEU A 277 10.00 -4.91 -5.68
CA LEU A 277 10.45 -6.06 -4.91
C LEU A 277 11.96 -6.19 -4.97
N ASP A 278 12.64 -6.33 -3.83
CA ASP A 278 14.04 -6.74 -3.79
C ASP A 278 14.08 -8.28 -3.70
N PRO A 279 14.70 -8.98 -4.66
CA PRO A 279 14.74 -10.44 -4.65
C PRO A 279 15.37 -11.04 -3.39
N ASP A 280 16.41 -10.43 -2.84
CA ASP A 280 17.08 -10.91 -1.63
C ASP A 280 16.21 -10.67 -0.40
N PHE A 281 15.50 -9.53 -0.36
CA PHE A 281 14.54 -9.25 0.70
C PHE A 281 13.35 -10.21 0.67
N VAL A 282 12.77 -10.44 -0.51
CA VAL A 282 11.65 -11.39 -0.70
C VAL A 282 12.08 -12.79 -0.26
N GLU A 283 13.26 -13.24 -0.67
CA GLU A 283 13.84 -14.51 -0.23
C GLU A 283 13.93 -14.61 1.31
N GLN A 284 14.37 -13.55 1.98
CA GLN A 284 14.43 -13.51 3.45
C GLN A 284 13.05 -13.53 4.11
N VAL A 285 12.06 -12.83 3.55
CA VAL A 285 10.70 -12.79 4.07
C VAL A 285 10.08 -14.19 4.05
N TYR A 286 10.21 -14.91 2.93
CA TYR A 286 9.60 -16.23 2.74
C TYR A 286 10.37 -17.39 3.39
N LYS A 287 11.66 -17.19 3.76
CA LYS A 287 12.41 -18.16 4.58
C LYS A 287 12.04 -18.15 6.06
N ARG A 288 11.42 -17.08 6.54
CA ARG A 288 11.07 -16.87 7.96
C ARG A 288 9.63 -17.26 8.31
N THR A 289 8.83 -17.58 7.31
CA THR A 289 7.45 -18.07 7.40
C THR A 289 7.42 -19.58 7.28
#